data_AF-A0A939B6I6-F1
#
_entry.id   AF-A0A939B6I6-F1
#
_cell.length_a   1.000
_cell.length_b   1.000
_cell.length_c   1.000
_cell.angle_alpha   90.00
_cell.angle_beta   90.00
_cell.angle_gamma   90.00
#
_symmetry.space_group_name_H-M   'P 1'
#
loop_
_entity.id
_entity.type
_entity.pdbx_description
1 polymer ?
#
loop_
_entity_poly.entity_id
_entity_poly.type
_entity_poly.pdbx_seq_one_letter_code
_entity_poly.pdbx_strand_id
1 'polypeptide(L)'
;MANEIPELDDLLKGVNGPDTGTKLSDADITVTQAVGQSSTDGCWDRFLACIESTKPQDRDGRLACKIDRDLADTLDDCDIRGRCRSDLVNAIVRAFIGAYLPRLADYRREKKSLFDGFREDEPQDNKKTQ
;
A
#
# COMPACT_ATOMS: atom_id res chain seq x y z
N MET A 1 -3.18 45.78 -29.47
CA MET A 1 -3.19 44.37 -29.03
C MET A 1 -4.24 44.24 -27.94
N ALA A 2 -5.36 43.61 -28.26
CA ALA A 2 -6.26 42.96 -27.32
C ALA A 2 -7.02 41.93 -28.15
N ASN A 3 -6.60 40.66 -28.06
CA ASN A 3 -7.35 39.54 -28.64
C ASN A 3 -8.40 39.16 -27.60
N GLU A 4 -9.64 39.56 -27.83
CA GLU A 4 -10.79 39.16 -27.02
C GLU A 4 -11.10 37.69 -27.32
N ILE A 5 -11.09 36.85 -26.29
CA ILE A 5 -11.43 35.43 -26.36
C ILE A 5 -12.97 35.34 -26.46
N PRO A 6 -13.57 34.61 -27.42
CA PRO A 6 -15.02 34.47 -27.49
C PRO A 6 -15.56 33.71 -26.27
N GLU A 7 -16.73 34.13 -25.75
CA GLU A 7 -17.41 33.48 -24.63
C GLU A 7 -17.81 32.03 -24.96
N LEU A 8 -17.67 31.14 -23.96
CA LEU A 8 -17.89 29.69 -24.07
C LEU A 8 -19.35 29.27 -24.36
N ASP A 9 -20.29 30.21 -24.35
CA ASP A 9 -21.73 29.94 -24.43
C ASP A 9 -22.23 29.67 -25.86
N ASP A 10 -21.40 29.90 -26.88
CA ASP A 10 -21.69 29.58 -28.28
C ASP A 10 -21.35 28.12 -28.67
N LEU A 11 -20.70 27.34 -27.80
CA LEU A 11 -20.30 25.97 -28.12
C LEU A 11 -21.41 24.92 -27.84
N LEU A 12 -22.47 25.28 -27.12
CA LEU A 12 -23.51 24.33 -26.67
C LEU A 12 -24.85 24.45 -27.41
N LYS A 13 -24.98 25.36 -28.39
CA LYS A 13 -26.25 25.58 -29.13
C LYS A 13 -26.44 24.70 -30.37
N GLY A 14 -25.61 23.68 -30.56
CA GLY A 14 -25.59 22.89 -31.80
C GLY A 14 -26.12 21.45 -31.75
N VAL A 15 -26.48 20.90 -30.58
CA VAL A 15 -26.91 19.49 -30.47
C VAL A 15 -28.34 19.42 -29.95
N ASN A 16 -29.30 19.55 -30.87
CA ASN A 16 -30.66 19.06 -30.69
C ASN A 16 -31.30 18.78 -32.05
N GLY A 17 -31.28 17.51 -32.45
CA GLY A 17 -31.98 16.94 -33.61
C GLY A 17 -32.03 15.41 -33.50
N PRO A 18 -33.09 14.74 -33.98
CA PRO A 18 -33.58 13.48 -33.42
C PRO A 18 -32.95 12.20 -34.01
N ASP A 19 -33.11 11.11 -33.25
CA ASP A 19 -32.69 9.73 -33.47
C ASP A 19 -32.62 9.22 -34.92
N THR A 20 -31.46 8.70 -35.33
CA THR A 20 -31.37 7.54 -36.23
C THR A 20 -30.09 6.75 -35.93
N GLY A 21 -30.25 5.48 -35.59
CA GLY A 21 -29.15 4.61 -35.13
C GLY A 21 -28.13 4.28 -36.20
N THR A 22 -26.90 4.00 -35.77
CA THR A 22 -25.99 3.07 -36.43
C THR A 22 -25.03 2.55 -35.37
N LYS A 23 -25.05 1.23 -35.16
CA LYS A 23 -24.03 0.50 -34.40
C LYS A 23 -22.67 0.72 -35.07
N LEU A 24 -21.70 1.21 -34.33
CA LEU A 24 -20.29 0.91 -34.57
C LEU A 24 -19.72 0.41 -33.25
N SER A 25 -19.51 -0.90 -33.23
CA SER A 25 -18.68 -1.60 -32.27
C SER A 25 -17.24 -1.15 -32.45
N ASP A 26 -16.68 -0.51 -31.44
CA ASP A 26 -15.28 -0.74 -31.11
C ASP A 26 -15.13 -0.64 -29.60
N ALA A 27 -14.34 -1.55 -29.06
CA ALA A 27 -14.28 -1.85 -27.64
C ALA A 27 -13.85 -0.62 -26.84
N ASP A 28 -14.83 0.00 -26.16
CA ASP A 28 -14.56 0.80 -24.98
C ASP A 28 -13.87 -0.13 -23.98
N ILE A 29 -12.55 0.01 -23.85
CA ILE A 29 -11.82 -0.51 -22.71
C ILE A 29 -12.28 0.33 -21.53
N THR A 30 -13.42 -0.08 -20.99
CA THR A 30 -13.93 0.26 -19.69
C THR A 30 -12.91 -0.27 -18.66
N VAL A 31 -11.78 0.41 -18.47
CA VAL A 31 -11.02 0.32 -17.20
C VAL A 31 -11.79 1.16 -16.18
N THR A 32 -13.06 0.82 -15.98
CA THR A 32 -13.74 1.17 -14.74
C THR A 32 -12.97 0.41 -13.67
N GLN A 33 -12.29 1.19 -12.84
CA GLN A 33 -11.64 0.77 -11.61
C GLN A 33 -12.59 -0.11 -10.81
N ALA A 34 -12.50 -1.41 -11.06
CA ALA A 34 -12.93 -2.46 -10.16
C ALA A 34 -11.66 -3.00 -9.49
N VAL A 35 -10.89 -2.12 -8.83
CA VAL A 35 -10.15 -2.57 -7.65
C VAL A 35 -11.23 -2.74 -6.60
N GLY A 36 -11.77 -3.96 -6.54
CA GLY A 36 -12.64 -4.37 -5.46
C GLY A 36 -11.99 -3.95 -4.15
N GLN A 37 -12.74 -3.20 -3.36
CA GLN A 37 -12.44 -2.95 -1.95
C GLN A 37 -12.45 -4.30 -1.22
N SER A 38 -11.40 -5.09 -1.39
CA SER A 38 -11.18 -6.31 -0.65
C SER A 38 -10.47 -5.93 0.64
N SER A 39 -11.24 -5.54 1.67
CA SER A 39 -10.83 -5.55 3.07
C SER A 39 -9.41 -5.01 3.33
N THR A 40 -9.06 -3.86 2.76
CA THR A 40 -7.79 -3.16 3.00
C THR A 40 -7.86 -2.23 4.21
N ASP A 41 -8.98 -2.23 4.95
CA ASP A 41 -9.23 -1.35 6.09
C ASP A 41 -8.11 -1.49 7.13
N GLY A 42 -7.14 -0.56 7.07
CA GLY A 42 -6.00 -0.47 7.97
C GLY A 42 -4.68 -1.04 7.47
N CYS A 43 -4.57 -1.69 6.30
CA CYS A 43 -3.24 -2.12 5.80
C CYS A 43 -2.38 -0.91 5.42
N TRP A 44 -3.02 0.06 4.77
CA TRP A 44 -2.42 1.33 4.39
C TRP A 44 -2.08 2.18 5.62
N ASP A 45 -2.99 2.25 6.60
CA ASP A 45 -2.74 3.00 7.84
C ASP A 45 -1.59 2.39 8.66
N ARG A 46 -1.50 1.06 8.73
CA ARG A 46 -0.34 0.39 9.36
C ARG A 46 0.95 0.67 8.61
N PHE A 47 0.92 0.70 7.29
CA PHE A 47 2.07 1.09 6.49
C PHE A 47 2.51 2.53 6.80
N LEU A 48 1.58 3.49 6.83
CA LEU A 48 1.88 4.88 7.19
C LEU A 48 2.42 5.00 8.63
N ALA A 49 1.87 4.24 9.59
CA ALA A 49 2.40 4.18 10.95
C ALA A 49 3.85 3.63 10.99
N CYS A 50 4.17 2.62 10.17
CA CYS A 50 5.54 2.10 10.05
C CYS A 50 6.51 3.13 9.45
N ILE A 51 6.03 3.93 8.49
CA ILE A 51 6.81 5.04 7.92
C ILE A 51 7.14 6.07 9.02
N GLU A 52 6.14 6.51 9.78
CA GLU A 52 6.30 7.55 10.80
C GLU A 52 7.17 7.09 11.98
N SER A 53 7.08 5.80 12.35
CA SER A 53 7.88 5.21 13.44
C SER A 53 9.38 5.10 13.10
N THR A 54 9.73 5.05 11.81
CA THR A 54 11.11 4.82 11.38
C THR A 54 11.98 6.05 11.62
N LYS A 55 12.84 6.01 12.65
CA LYS A 55 13.78 7.09 12.99
C LYS A 55 15.04 7.07 12.11
N PRO A 56 15.66 8.24 11.83
CA PRO A 56 16.88 8.31 11.01
C PRO A 56 18.10 7.60 11.60
N GLN A 57 18.18 7.48 12.93
CA GLN A 57 19.28 6.86 13.66
C GLN A 57 19.27 5.30 13.55
N ASP A 58 18.16 4.72 13.07
CA ASP A 58 17.94 3.27 13.00
C ASP A 58 18.37 2.67 11.64
N ARG A 59 19.37 3.29 11.00
CA ARG A 59 19.84 2.95 9.65
C ARG A 59 21.07 2.04 9.66
N ASP A 60 21.84 2.04 10.75
CA ASP A 60 23.13 1.37 10.85
C ASP A 60 23.01 -0.18 10.89
N GLY A 61 21.86 -0.70 11.31
CA GLY A 61 21.57 -2.14 11.35
C GLY A 61 20.89 -2.70 10.09
N ARG A 62 20.71 -1.89 9.04
CA ARG A 62 19.94 -2.32 7.86
C ARG A 62 20.78 -3.17 6.92
N LEU A 63 20.21 -4.31 6.53
CA LEU A 63 20.79 -5.16 5.51
C LEU A 63 20.45 -4.63 4.12
N ALA A 64 21.39 -4.79 3.17
CA ALA A 64 21.12 -4.57 1.76
C ALA A 64 20.49 -5.83 1.16
N CYS A 65 19.34 -5.69 0.51
CA CYS A 65 18.70 -6.75 -0.26
C CYS A 65 18.45 -6.30 -1.71
N LYS A 66 18.36 -7.27 -2.61
CA LYS A 66 17.94 -7.03 -4.00
C LYS A 66 16.42 -7.12 -4.08
N ILE A 67 15.83 -6.22 -4.85
CA ILE A 67 14.42 -6.24 -5.27
C ILE A 67 14.38 -6.14 -6.79
N ASP A 68 13.26 -6.55 -7.38
CA ASP A 68 13.07 -6.47 -8.83
C ASP A 68 13.06 -5.01 -9.30
N ARG A 69 13.47 -4.79 -10.55
CA ARG A 69 13.69 -3.44 -11.11
C ARG A 69 12.40 -2.65 -11.17
N ASP A 70 11.33 -3.25 -11.67
CA ASP A 70 10.01 -2.63 -11.77
C ASP A 70 9.46 -2.19 -10.40
N LEU A 71 9.68 -3.01 -9.36
CA LEU A 71 9.33 -2.64 -7.99
C LEU A 71 10.20 -1.48 -7.48
N ALA A 72 11.50 -1.51 -7.77
CA ALA A 72 12.40 -0.42 -7.39
C ALA A 72 11.99 0.90 -8.05
N ASP A 73 11.74 0.88 -9.35
CA ASP A 73 11.35 2.04 -10.15
C ASP A 73 9.99 2.59 -9.65
N THR A 74 9.01 1.72 -9.41
CA THR A 74 7.70 2.11 -8.87
C THR A 74 7.82 2.79 -7.49
N LEU A 75 8.71 2.29 -6.64
CA LEU A 75 8.95 2.86 -5.32
C LEU A 75 9.74 4.18 -5.38
N ASP A 76 10.64 4.32 -6.34
CA ASP A 76 11.40 5.56 -6.55
C ASP A 76 10.51 6.69 -7.12
N ASP A 77 9.49 6.36 -7.90
CA ASP A 77 8.49 7.31 -8.42
C ASP A 77 7.51 7.82 -7.35
N CYS A 78 7.46 7.17 -6.18
CA CYS A 78 6.54 7.50 -5.10
C CYS A 78 7.14 8.50 -4.09
N ASP A 79 6.62 9.73 -4.02
CA ASP A 79 6.91 10.65 -2.92
C ASP A 79 5.92 10.48 -1.76
N ILE A 80 6.26 9.56 -0.85
CA ILE A 80 5.49 9.32 0.37
C ILE A 80 6.27 9.91 1.55
N ARG A 81 5.83 11.08 2.02
CA ARG A 81 6.39 11.78 3.20
C ARG A 81 7.91 11.98 3.13
N GLY A 82 8.48 12.17 1.92
CA GLY A 82 9.92 12.38 1.72
C GLY A 82 10.78 11.19 2.13
N ARG A 83 10.25 9.96 2.07
CA ARG A 83 10.98 8.75 2.46
C ARG A 83 11.68 8.13 1.26
N CYS A 84 12.89 7.62 1.49
CA CYS A 84 13.64 6.92 0.45
C CYS A 84 13.08 5.51 0.21
N ARG A 85 13.39 4.92 -0.94
CA ARG A 85 13.03 3.54 -1.29
C ARG A 85 13.28 2.53 -0.18
N SER A 86 14.44 2.56 0.48
CA SER A 86 14.75 1.64 1.58
C SER A 86 13.88 1.84 2.82
N ASP A 87 13.39 3.06 3.07
CA ASP A 87 12.38 3.32 4.12
C ASP A 87 11.02 2.76 3.70
N LEU A 88 10.61 2.95 2.43
CA LEU A 88 9.35 2.41 1.90
C LEU A 88 9.33 0.87 1.96
N VAL A 89 10.38 0.21 1.48
CA VAL A 89 10.51 -1.26 1.52
C VAL A 89 10.41 -1.78 2.96
N ASN A 90 11.14 -1.18 3.90
CA ASN A 90 11.09 -1.60 5.29
C ASN A 90 9.69 -1.42 5.90
N ALA A 91 9.01 -0.32 5.61
CA ALA A 91 7.67 -0.09 6.11
C ALA A 91 6.65 -1.07 5.52
N ILE A 92 6.74 -1.37 4.21
CA ILE A 92 5.89 -2.38 3.56
C ILE A 92 6.09 -3.75 4.20
N VAL A 93 7.35 -4.18 4.36
CA VAL A 93 7.69 -5.48 4.95
C VAL A 93 7.22 -5.55 6.40
N ARG A 94 7.41 -4.50 7.20
CA ARG A 94 6.93 -4.44 8.59
C ARG A 94 5.40 -4.50 8.68
N ALA A 95 4.71 -3.73 7.84
CA ALA A 95 3.25 -3.73 7.82
C ALA A 95 2.70 -5.11 7.44
N PHE A 96 3.31 -5.76 6.44
CA PHE A 96 2.93 -7.11 6.01
C PHE A 96 3.18 -8.15 7.12
N ILE A 97 4.40 -8.20 7.67
CA ILE A 97 4.75 -9.16 8.73
C ILE A 97 3.86 -8.94 9.96
N GLY A 98 3.63 -7.69 10.38
CA GLY A 98 2.76 -7.38 11.51
C GLY A 98 1.30 -7.79 11.26
N ALA A 99 0.79 -7.60 10.05
CA ALA A 99 -0.58 -8.00 9.70
C ALA A 99 -0.78 -9.51 9.68
N TYR A 100 0.25 -10.28 9.29
CA TYR A 100 0.15 -11.73 9.10
C TYR A 100 0.98 -12.53 10.10
N LEU A 101 1.40 -11.92 11.21
CA LEU A 101 2.28 -12.54 12.20
C LEU A 101 1.79 -13.93 12.69
N PRO A 102 0.50 -14.12 13.03
CA PRO A 102 0.00 -15.43 13.45
C PRO A 102 0.12 -16.47 12.34
N ARG A 103 -0.15 -16.09 11.10
CA ARG A 103 -0.09 -16.98 9.94
C ARG A 103 1.35 -17.30 9.54
N LEU A 104 2.27 -16.36 9.71
CA LEU A 104 3.70 -16.56 9.45
C LEU A 104 4.35 -17.50 10.48
N ALA A 105 3.81 -17.57 11.70
CA ALA A 105 4.30 -18.48 12.74
C ALA A 105 4.28 -19.96 12.29
N ASP A 106 3.29 -20.34 11.47
CA ASP A 106 3.15 -21.69 10.92
C ASP A 106 4.26 -22.07 9.92
N TYR A 107 4.92 -21.08 9.30
CA TYR A 107 5.98 -21.29 8.31
C TYR A 107 7.39 -21.17 8.89
N ARG A 108 7.52 -21.05 10.21
CA ARG A 108 8.81 -20.85 10.88
C ARG A 108 9.67 -22.13 10.82
N ARG A 109 10.84 -22.04 10.19
CA ARG A 109 11.77 -23.16 10.00
C ARG A 109 12.59 -23.53 11.25
N GLU A 110 12.99 -22.56 12.09
CA GLU A 110 13.73 -22.77 13.34
C GLU A 110 13.37 -21.71 14.41
N LYS A 111 13.46 -22.05 15.71
CA LYS A 111 13.07 -21.20 16.86
C LYS A 111 14.00 -19.99 17.11
N LYS A 112 14.10 -19.05 16.18
CA LYS A 112 14.65 -17.71 16.44
C LYS A 112 13.72 -16.62 15.92
N SER A 113 13.25 -15.81 16.87
CA SER A 113 12.53 -14.53 16.86
C SER A 113 11.56 -14.19 15.71
N LEU A 114 10.30 -13.95 16.08
CA LEU A 114 9.30 -13.22 15.27
C LEU A 114 9.10 -11.80 15.83
N PHE A 115 10.19 -11.18 16.30
CA PHE A 115 10.26 -10.08 17.29
C PHE A 115 10.05 -10.61 18.72
N ASP A 116 11.16 -10.94 19.39
CA ASP A 116 11.19 -11.67 20.66
C ASP A 116 10.40 -10.97 21.77
N GLY A 117 9.40 -11.68 22.31
CA GLY A 117 8.72 -11.29 23.55
C GLY A 117 7.19 -11.34 23.51
N PHE A 118 6.58 -12.48 23.16
CA PHE A 118 5.33 -12.84 23.85
C PHE A 118 5.74 -13.17 25.30
N ARG A 119 5.68 -12.17 26.19
CA ARG A 119 5.82 -12.36 27.62
C ARG A 119 4.54 -13.04 28.11
N GLU A 120 4.52 -14.36 28.10
CA GLU A 120 3.61 -15.15 28.93
C GLU A 120 4.33 -15.41 30.26
N ASP A 121 4.14 -14.50 31.21
CA ASP A 121 4.23 -14.87 32.62
C ASP A 121 2.93 -15.64 32.95
N GLU A 122 2.88 -16.93 32.60
CA GLU A 122 1.95 -17.85 33.27
C GLU A 122 2.58 -18.26 34.61
N PRO A 123 1.96 -17.92 35.76
CA PRO A 123 2.40 -18.45 37.04
C PRO A 123 2.11 -19.96 37.08
N GLN A 124 3.17 -20.75 37.15
CA GLN A 124 3.05 -22.18 37.46
C GLN A 124 2.46 -22.35 38.87
N ASP A 125 1.17 -22.70 38.93
CA ASP A 125 0.60 -23.42 40.06
C ASP A 125 1.32 -24.77 40.14
N ASN A 126 2.15 -24.95 41.16
CA ASN A 126 2.58 -26.28 41.55
C ASN A 126 2.30 -26.49 43.03
N LYS A 127 1.05 -26.85 43.31
CA LYS A 127 0.62 -27.55 44.52
C LYS A 127 1.12 -29.00 44.52
N LYS A 128 2.06 -29.34 45.41
CA LYS A 128 2.11 -30.61 46.19
C LYS A 128 3.31 -30.58 47.15
N THR A 129 3.08 -30.45 48.46
CA THR A 129 2.91 -31.56 49.41
C THR A 129 4.16 -32.43 49.55
N GLN A 130 5.03 -32.08 50.51
CA GLN A 130 5.25 -32.86 51.74
C GLN A 130 5.89 -31.96 52.80
#